data_AF-A0AAV0YBF9-F1
#
_entry.id   AF-A0AAV0YBF9-F1
#
_cell.length_a   1.000
_cell.length_b   1.000
_cell.length_c   1.000
_cell.angle_alpha   90.00
_cell.angle_beta   90.00
_cell.angle_gamma   90.00
#
_symmetry.space_group_name_H-M   'P 1'
#
loop_
_entity.id
_entity.type
_entity.pdbx_description
1 polymer ?
#
loop_
_entity_poly.entity_id
_entity_poly.type
_entity_poly.pdbx_seq_one_letter_code
_entity_poly.pdbx_strand_id
1 'polypeptide(L)'
;MPNRNALLQQIKRVRRENTPSQPQSLEDLTIPDSLRTTIGGELFLIKDSTISDEKLLLFCTKNNVQRLSHTRYLIMDGTFWTVPTIFRQLYTIHAPVGGDNFRVLPLAYALMSSKSETLYIRLFQDLIYFCEDNGGQLNPYWIMTDFEQAAIKASKAEFPNVKNKACFFHLSQSTWRKIQSSGLVNLYGTNEEFSLKIRQMLALAFIPSENIPAAFDELKATFPPEAEEVVQWFEDNYVHGRIRRRNQRNGNIIRTDPLFPPKLWSVSELMDHGIPRTQNIVEAWHRRWSTLVGKPHVGVYTMIEELQKEQQRVDLEI
;
A
#
# COMPACT_ATOMS: atom_id res chain seq x y z
N MET A 1 -44.75 -19.33 21.30
CA MET A 1 -43.91 -19.22 20.08
C MET A 1 -42.49 -18.84 20.49
N PRO A 2 -41.43 -19.32 19.82
CA PRO A 2 -40.06 -18.92 20.17
C PRO A 2 -39.86 -17.43 19.92
N ASN A 3 -39.16 -16.75 20.84
CA ASN A 3 -38.72 -15.37 20.69
C ASN A 3 -37.84 -15.22 19.43
N ARG A 4 -38.01 -14.13 18.67
CA ARG A 4 -37.21 -13.78 17.48
C ARG A 4 -35.70 -13.94 17.70
N ASN A 5 -35.18 -13.61 18.87
CA ASN A 5 -33.76 -13.79 19.22
C ASN A 5 -33.37 -15.27 19.35
N ALA A 6 -34.25 -16.12 19.87
CA ALA A 6 -34.02 -17.57 19.96
C ALA A 6 -34.01 -18.21 18.57
N LEU A 7 -34.92 -17.80 17.68
CA LEU A 7 -34.91 -18.19 16.26
C LEU A 7 -33.62 -17.74 15.54
N LEU A 8 -33.17 -16.50 15.76
CA LEU A 8 -31.90 -16.01 15.20
C LEU A 8 -30.69 -16.78 15.73
N GLN A 9 -30.68 -17.15 17.02
CA GLN A 9 -29.61 -17.97 17.58
C GLN A 9 -29.63 -19.40 17.03
N GLN A 10 -30.81 -19.99 16.83
CA GLN A 10 -30.97 -21.31 16.26
C GLN A 10 -30.52 -21.35 14.80
N ILE A 11 -30.87 -20.33 14.01
CA ILE A 11 -30.35 -20.13 12.65
C ILE A 11 -28.83 -19.96 12.65
N LYS A 12 -28.28 -19.16 13.57
CA LYS A 12 -26.81 -19.00 13.72
C LYS A 12 -26.12 -20.32 14.09
N ARG A 13 -26.76 -21.16 14.91
CA ARG A 13 -26.23 -22.45 15.36
C ARG A 13 -26.19 -23.48 14.22
N VAL A 14 -27.30 -23.61 13.48
CA VAL A 14 -27.39 -24.47 12.28
C VAL A 14 -26.44 -23.99 11.18
N ARG A 15 -26.28 -22.67 10.99
CA ARG A 15 -25.27 -22.13 10.07
C ARG A 15 -23.85 -22.48 10.51
N ARG A 16 -23.52 -22.35 11.80
CA ARG A 16 -22.22 -22.72 12.36
C ARG A 16 -21.90 -24.21 12.21
N GLU A 17 -22.89 -25.09 12.39
CA GLU A 17 -22.72 -26.55 12.20
C GLU A 17 -22.37 -26.90 10.75
N ASN A 18 -22.80 -26.10 9.78
CA ASN A 18 -22.51 -26.28 8.36
C ASN A 18 -21.38 -25.38 7.83
N THR A 19 -20.79 -24.53 8.68
CA THR A 19 -19.68 -23.65 8.28
C THR A 19 -18.37 -24.34 8.61
N PRO A 20 -17.45 -24.52 7.65
CA PRO A 20 -16.16 -25.13 7.93
C PRO A 20 -15.40 -24.34 9.00
N SER A 21 -14.70 -25.06 9.87
CA SER A 21 -13.89 -24.46 10.93
C SER A 21 -12.80 -23.55 10.33
N GLN A 22 -12.53 -22.42 10.99
CA GLN A 22 -11.49 -21.50 10.53
C GLN A 22 -10.13 -22.21 10.49
N PRO A 23 -9.38 -22.09 9.39
CA PRO A 23 -8.06 -22.69 9.26
C PRO A 23 -7.10 -22.04 10.27
N GLN A 24 -6.23 -22.85 10.86
CA GLN A 24 -5.23 -22.42 11.85
C GLN A 24 -3.82 -22.35 11.27
N SER A 25 -3.61 -22.91 10.08
CA SER A 25 -2.35 -22.97 9.36
C SER A 25 -2.57 -22.70 7.86
N LEU A 26 -1.49 -22.44 7.12
CA LEU A 26 -1.57 -22.27 5.66
C LEU A 26 -1.76 -23.62 4.95
N GLU A 27 -1.30 -24.70 5.56
CA GLU A 27 -1.40 -26.07 5.08
C GLU A 27 -2.85 -26.58 5.14
N ASP A 28 -3.59 -26.21 6.18
CA ASP A 28 -4.99 -26.60 6.39
C ASP A 28 -5.97 -25.69 5.61
N LEU A 29 -5.46 -24.68 4.89
CA LEU A 29 -6.28 -23.69 4.21
C LEU A 29 -6.87 -24.25 2.92
N THR A 30 -8.17 -24.56 2.96
CA THR A 30 -8.97 -24.88 1.77
C THR A 30 -10.11 -23.89 1.62
N ILE A 31 -10.15 -23.13 0.52
CA ILE A 31 -11.23 -22.14 0.31
C ILE A 31 -12.50 -22.85 -0.20
N PRO A 32 -13.63 -22.78 0.55
CA PRO A 32 -14.92 -23.31 0.10
C PRO A 32 -15.42 -22.61 -1.17
N ASP A 33 -16.16 -23.32 -2.01
CA ASP A 33 -16.65 -22.79 -3.30
C ASP A 33 -17.53 -21.54 -3.14
N SER A 34 -18.30 -21.46 -2.06
CA SER A 34 -19.12 -20.27 -1.73
C SER A 34 -18.30 -19.00 -1.48
N LEU A 35 -17.00 -19.15 -1.16
CA LEU A 35 -16.07 -18.05 -0.92
C LEU A 35 -15.17 -17.76 -2.13
N ARG A 36 -15.27 -18.56 -3.21
CA ARG A 36 -14.53 -18.36 -4.46
C ARG A 36 -15.23 -17.39 -5.42
N THR A 37 -16.48 -17.04 -5.15
CA THR A 37 -17.33 -16.20 -6.01
C THR A 37 -17.73 -14.89 -5.32
N THR A 38 -18.24 -13.91 -6.06
CA THR A 38 -18.90 -12.73 -5.50
C THR A 38 -20.27 -13.13 -4.92
N ILE A 39 -20.93 -12.23 -4.20
CA ILE A 39 -22.32 -12.44 -3.76
C ILE A 39 -23.26 -12.66 -4.98
N GLY A 40 -22.91 -12.08 -6.14
CA GLY A 40 -23.62 -12.27 -7.40
C GLY A 40 -23.28 -13.57 -8.15
N GLY A 41 -22.35 -14.39 -7.64
CA GLY A 41 -21.97 -15.67 -8.24
C GLY A 41 -20.88 -15.59 -9.32
N GLU A 42 -20.26 -14.42 -9.53
CA GLU A 42 -19.15 -14.27 -10.46
C GLU A 42 -17.84 -14.79 -9.85
N LEU A 43 -16.88 -15.23 -10.66
CA LEU A 43 -15.54 -15.60 -10.15
C LEU A 43 -14.92 -14.40 -9.41
N PHE A 44 -14.45 -14.64 -8.18
CA PHE A 44 -13.85 -13.61 -7.34
C PHE A 44 -12.46 -13.99 -6.84
N LEU A 45 -12.26 -15.21 -6.32
CA LEU A 45 -10.93 -15.73 -6.02
C LEU A 45 -10.27 -16.16 -7.34
N ILE A 46 -9.53 -15.25 -7.97
CA ILE A 46 -8.88 -15.49 -9.26
C ILE A 46 -7.60 -16.32 -9.11
N LYS A 47 -6.99 -16.30 -7.93
CA LYS A 47 -5.81 -17.13 -7.65
C LYS A 47 -5.68 -17.54 -6.19
N ASP A 48 -5.29 -18.79 -6.02
CA ASP A 48 -4.80 -19.38 -4.77
C ASP A 48 -3.41 -19.97 -5.06
N SER A 49 -2.36 -19.18 -4.83
CA SER A 49 -0.96 -19.50 -5.17
C SER A 49 -0.17 -19.81 -3.89
N THR A 50 0.60 -20.90 -3.91
CA THR A 50 1.66 -21.18 -2.93
C THR A 50 3.00 -21.17 -3.65
N ILE A 51 3.97 -20.40 -3.16
CA ILE A 51 5.34 -20.33 -3.69
C ILE A 51 6.30 -20.53 -2.54
N SER A 52 7.06 -21.62 -2.59
CA SER A 52 7.81 -22.10 -1.42
C SER A 52 6.84 -22.23 -0.23
N ASP A 53 7.05 -21.47 0.85
CA ASP A 53 6.19 -21.47 2.05
C ASP A 53 5.29 -20.21 2.13
N GLU A 54 5.26 -19.41 1.05
CA GLU A 54 4.48 -18.18 0.97
C GLU A 54 3.15 -18.40 0.24
N LYS A 55 2.08 -17.79 0.75
CA LYS A 55 0.71 -17.95 0.27
C LYS A 55 0.14 -16.62 -0.20
N LEU A 56 -0.50 -16.65 -1.35
CA LEU A 56 -1.24 -15.55 -1.95
C LEU A 56 -2.66 -16.02 -2.29
N LEU A 57 -3.66 -15.35 -1.74
CA LEU A 57 -5.03 -15.39 -2.25
C LEU A 57 -5.34 -14.06 -2.93
N LEU A 58 -5.59 -14.09 -4.24
CA LEU A 58 -5.87 -12.91 -5.05
C LEU A 58 -7.34 -12.88 -5.45
N PHE A 59 -8.01 -11.79 -5.09
CA PHE A 59 -9.42 -11.55 -5.35
C PHE A 59 -9.59 -10.38 -6.31
N CYS A 60 -10.33 -10.60 -7.39
CA CYS A 60 -10.66 -9.62 -8.42
C CYS A 60 -11.85 -10.12 -9.23
N THR A 61 -12.56 -9.25 -9.94
CA THR A 61 -13.59 -9.64 -10.91
C THR A 61 -13.14 -9.31 -12.33
N LYS A 62 -13.78 -9.92 -13.32
CA LYS A 62 -13.55 -9.56 -14.73
C LYS A 62 -13.76 -8.06 -14.98
N ASN A 63 -14.83 -7.49 -14.44
CA ASN A 63 -15.13 -6.07 -14.60
C ASN A 63 -14.06 -5.20 -13.93
N ASN A 64 -13.59 -5.59 -12.74
CA ASN A 64 -12.54 -4.85 -12.03
C ASN A 64 -11.20 -4.89 -12.76
N VAL A 65 -10.77 -6.05 -13.27
CA VAL A 65 -9.49 -6.14 -13.99
C VAL A 65 -9.53 -5.35 -15.30
N GLN A 66 -10.68 -5.34 -15.99
CA GLN A 66 -10.89 -4.47 -17.14
C GLN A 66 -10.81 -3.00 -16.75
N ARG A 67 -11.36 -2.58 -15.61
CA ARG A 67 -11.19 -1.18 -15.14
C ARG A 67 -9.73 -0.86 -14.83
N LEU A 68 -9.00 -1.78 -14.21
CA LEU A 68 -7.57 -1.66 -13.97
C LEU A 68 -6.78 -1.49 -15.27
N SER A 69 -7.16 -2.18 -16.36
CA SER A 69 -6.48 -2.05 -17.66
C SER A 69 -6.75 -0.74 -18.39
N HIS A 70 -7.83 -0.02 -18.05
CA HIS A 70 -8.18 1.27 -18.69
C HIS A 70 -7.63 2.49 -17.94
N THR A 71 -7.08 2.33 -16.73
CA THR A 71 -6.44 3.42 -15.99
C THR A 71 -4.94 3.44 -16.22
N ARG A 72 -4.35 4.62 -16.16
CA ARG A 72 -2.89 4.82 -16.16
C ARG A 72 -2.30 4.98 -14.76
N TYR A 73 -3.14 5.08 -13.74
CA TYR A 73 -2.73 5.35 -12.36
C TYR A 73 -3.35 4.34 -11.40
N LEU A 74 -2.49 3.71 -10.60
CA LEU A 74 -2.86 2.80 -9.53
C LEU A 74 -2.34 3.34 -8.20
N ILE A 75 -3.14 3.13 -7.15
CA ILE A 75 -2.73 3.35 -5.76
C ILE A 75 -2.77 2.00 -5.07
N MET A 76 -1.69 1.64 -4.38
CA MET A 76 -1.57 0.33 -3.76
C MET A 76 -1.07 0.48 -2.33
N ASP A 77 -1.74 -0.20 -1.41
CA ASP A 77 -1.43 -0.10 0.01
C ASP A 77 -1.84 -1.38 0.77
N GLY A 78 -1.14 -1.63 1.88
CA GLY A 78 -1.34 -2.79 2.74
C GLY A 78 -1.95 -2.40 4.09
N THR A 79 -2.92 -3.18 4.55
CA THR A 79 -3.46 -3.09 5.92
C THR A 79 -3.25 -4.39 6.69
N PHE A 80 -3.23 -4.29 8.03
CA PHE A 80 -2.73 -5.36 8.91
C PHE A 80 -3.70 -5.75 10.04
N TRP A 81 -4.48 -4.79 10.55
CA TRP A 81 -5.20 -4.97 11.81
C TRP A 81 -6.28 -6.05 11.74
N THR A 82 -7.05 -6.10 10.65
CA THR A 82 -8.11 -7.09 10.45
C THR A 82 -7.59 -8.45 10.00
N VAL A 83 -6.34 -8.54 9.56
CA VAL A 83 -5.84 -9.65 8.75
C VAL A 83 -5.71 -10.92 9.59
N PRO A 84 -6.18 -12.09 9.08
CA PRO A 84 -6.04 -13.37 9.77
C PRO A 84 -4.59 -13.66 10.16
N THR A 85 -4.37 -14.27 11.32
CA THR A 85 -3.01 -14.51 11.86
C THR A 85 -2.11 -15.36 10.97
N ILE A 86 -2.69 -16.21 10.12
CA ILE A 86 -1.94 -17.01 9.14
C ILE A 86 -1.48 -16.20 7.93
N PHE A 87 -1.95 -14.96 7.77
CA PHE A 87 -1.53 -14.00 6.76
C PHE A 87 -0.83 -12.79 7.39
N ARG A 88 0.03 -12.12 6.63
CA ARG A 88 0.77 -10.95 7.12
C ARG A 88 0.06 -9.64 6.82
N GLN A 89 -0.62 -9.54 5.68
CA GLN A 89 -1.32 -8.34 5.24
C GLN A 89 -2.49 -8.64 4.30
N LEU A 90 -3.43 -7.69 4.22
CA LEU A 90 -4.32 -7.48 3.09
C LEU A 90 -3.72 -6.35 2.26
N TYR A 91 -3.27 -6.65 1.05
CA TYR A 91 -2.82 -5.67 0.08
C TYR A 91 -3.96 -5.33 -0.88
N THR A 92 -4.16 -4.05 -1.18
CA THR A 92 -5.26 -3.60 -2.04
C THR A 92 -4.75 -2.74 -3.18
N ILE A 93 -5.34 -2.92 -4.36
CA ILE A 93 -5.04 -2.14 -5.56
C ILE A 93 -6.28 -1.34 -5.92
N HIS A 94 -6.10 -0.02 -5.92
CA HIS A 94 -7.16 0.95 -6.18
C HIS A 94 -6.90 1.69 -7.48
N ALA A 95 -7.97 2.11 -8.14
CA ALA A 95 -7.91 2.92 -9.34
C ALA A 95 -9.06 3.94 -9.38
N PRO A 96 -8.88 5.06 -10.10
CA PRO A 96 -10.00 5.95 -10.43
C PRO A 96 -11.00 5.24 -11.34
N VAL A 97 -12.28 5.29 -10.97
CA VAL A 97 -13.42 4.76 -11.73
C VAL A 97 -14.49 5.85 -11.86
N GLY A 98 -15.05 6.00 -13.06
CA GLY A 98 -15.88 7.15 -13.43
C GLY A 98 -15.05 8.18 -14.19
N GLY A 99 -15.69 8.94 -15.10
CA GLY A 99 -15.02 9.96 -15.91
C GLY A 99 -14.69 11.21 -15.07
N ASP A 100 -15.37 12.32 -15.34
CA ASP A 100 -15.05 13.61 -14.70
C ASP A 100 -15.29 13.62 -13.17
N ASN A 101 -16.21 12.79 -12.68
CA ASN A 101 -16.48 12.58 -11.24
C ASN A 101 -15.91 11.24 -10.77
N PHE A 102 -14.65 10.96 -11.11
CA PHE A 102 -14.03 9.70 -10.74
C PHE A 102 -13.98 9.51 -9.22
N ARG A 103 -14.11 8.25 -8.79
CA ARG A 103 -13.93 7.80 -7.42
C ARG A 103 -12.78 6.79 -7.42
N VAL A 104 -11.91 6.86 -6.42
CA VAL A 104 -10.87 5.84 -6.24
C VAL A 104 -11.49 4.68 -5.48
N LEU A 105 -11.58 3.52 -6.14
CA LEU A 105 -12.20 2.30 -5.59
C LEU A 105 -11.18 1.16 -5.53
N PRO A 106 -11.27 0.26 -4.52
CA PRO A 106 -10.49 -0.97 -4.53
C PRO A 106 -11.02 -1.92 -5.60
N LEU A 107 -10.14 -2.37 -6.48
CA LEU A 107 -10.50 -3.24 -7.61
C LEU A 107 -9.87 -4.63 -7.50
N ALA A 108 -8.77 -4.78 -6.76
CA ALA A 108 -8.21 -6.08 -6.42
C ALA A 108 -7.74 -6.11 -4.97
N TYR A 109 -7.83 -7.29 -4.37
CA TYR A 109 -7.47 -7.56 -2.98
C TYR A 109 -6.59 -8.79 -2.91
N ALA A 110 -5.54 -8.74 -2.11
CA ALA A 110 -4.61 -9.84 -1.94
C ALA A 110 -4.35 -10.12 -0.45
N LEU A 111 -4.69 -11.33 0.00
CA LEU A 111 -4.20 -11.83 1.28
C LEU A 111 -2.83 -12.46 1.05
N MET A 112 -1.82 -11.91 1.71
CA MET A 112 -0.42 -12.27 1.50
C MET A 112 0.21 -12.74 2.81
N SER A 113 0.82 -13.92 2.83
CA SER A 113 1.43 -14.47 4.05
C SER A 113 2.75 -13.81 4.40
N SER A 114 3.34 -13.05 3.47
CA SER A 114 4.54 -12.27 3.69
C SER A 114 4.47 -10.92 2.94
N LYS A 115 5.56 -10.16 3.05
CA LYS A 115 5.80 -8.92 2.30
C LYS A 115 7.07 -9.06 1.43
N SER A 116 7.38 -10.28 1.00
CA SER A 116 8.57 -10.56 0.20
C SER A 116 8.42 -9.99 -1.21
N GLU A 117 9.55 -9.63 -1.83
CA GLU A 117 9.58 -9.18 -3.23
C GLU A 117 9.02 -10.27 -4.16
N THR A 118 9.36 -11.54 -3.90
CA THR A 118 8.86 -12.71 -4.64
C THR A 118 7.33 -12.79 -4.62
N LEU A 119 6.69 -12.60 -3.46
CA LEU A 119 5.25 -12.70 -3.35
C LEU A 119 4.54 -11.52 -4.02
N TYR A 120 5.13 -10.32 -3.99
CA TYR A 120 4.63 -9.18 -4.77
C TYR A 120 4.76 -9.39 -6.27
N ILE A 121 5.90 -9.92 -6.74
CA ILE A 121 6.09 -10.29 -8.15
C ILE A 121 4.97 -11.23 -8.57
N ARG A 122 4.71 -12.27 -7.76
CA ARG A 122 3.62 -13.20 -8.07
C ARG A 122 2.26 -12.53 -8.12
N LEU A 123 1.94 -11.66 -7.17
CA LEU A 123 0.69 -10.92 -7.14
C LEU A 123 0.47 -10.14 -8.44
N PHE A 124 1.50 -9.44 -8.92
CA PHE A 124 1.40 -8.69 -10.17
C PHE A 124 1.29 -9.61 -11.39
N GLN A 125 2.06 -10.69 -11.46
CA GLN A 125 1.97 -11.68 -12.53
C GLN A 125 0.58 -12.32 -12.62
N ASP A 126 0.05 -12.80 -11.50
CA ASP A 126 -1.28 -13.43 -11.45
C ASP A 126 -2.38 -12.43 -11.88
N LEU A 127 -2.23 -11.14 -11.54
CA LEU A 127 -3.16 -10.08 -11.98
C LEU A 127 -3.01 -9.73 -13.46
N ILE A 128 -1.77 -9.69 -13.99
CA ILE A 128 -1.49 -9.46 -15.42
C ILE A 128 -2.10 -10.59 -16.25
N TYR A 129 -1.84 -11.86 -15.89
CA TYR A 129 -2.40 -13.00 -16.61
C TYR A 129 -3.94 -13.00 -16.57
N PHE A 130 -4.53 -12.71 -15.42
CA PHE A 130 -5.99 -12.60 -15.32
C PHE A 130 -6.53 -11.45 -16.19
N CYS A 131 -5.79 -10.34 -16.33
CA CYS A 131 -6.15 -9.25 -17.22
C CYS A 131 -6.12 -9.68 -18.69
N GLU A 132 -5.06 -10.37 -19.11
CA GLU A 132 -4.86 -10.88 -20.48
C GLU A 132 -5.94 -11.90 -20.86
N ASP A 133 -6.22 -12.86 -19.97
CA ASP A 133 -7.27 -13.86 -20.13
C ASP A 133 -8.67 -13.24 -20.30
N ASN A 134 -8.86 -12.02 -19.79
CA ASN A 134 -10.10 -11.26 -19.90
C ASN A 134 -10.07 -10.16 -20.98
N GLY A 135 -9.10 -10.24 -21.90
CA GLY A 135 -8.99 -9.40 -23.09
C GLY A 135 -8.50 -7.97 -22.83
N GLY A 136 -7.84 -7.74 -21.69
CA GLY A 136 -7.24 -6.46 -21.34
C GLY A 136 -5.71 -6.53 -21.29
N GLN A 137 -5.07 -5.37 -21.14
CA GLN A 137 -3.63 -5.28 -20.88
C GLN A 137 -3.38 -4.36 -19.69
N LEU A 138 -2.82 -4.90 -18.61
CA LEU A 138 -2.50 -4.12 -17.42
C LEU A 138 -1.16 -3.39 -17.62
N ASN A 139 -1.22 -2.10 -17.95
CA ASN A 139 -0.03 -1.29 -18.24
C ASN A 139 -0.11 0.09 -17.54
N PRO A 140 0.01 0.13 -16.20
CA PRO A 140 -0.01 1.37 -15.45
C PRO A 140 1.20 2.24 -15.81
N TYR A 141 0.97 3.54 -15.96
CA TYR A 141 2.06 4.50 -16.15
C TYR A 141 2.57 5.05 -14.81
N TRP A 142 1.67 5.16 -13.83
CA TRP A 142 1.94 5.63 -12.48
C TRP A 142 1.47 4.57 -11.48
N ILE A 143 2.35 4.21 -10.55
CA ILE A 143 1.96 3.44 -9.36
C ILE A 143 2.36 4.25 -8.14
N MET A 144 1.39 4.61 -7.31
CA MET A 144 1.63 5.17 -5.98
C MET A 144 1.60 4.05 -4.93
N THR A 145 2.69 3.92 -4.18
CA THR A 145 2.78 3.00 -3.04
C THR A 145 3.31 3.71 -1.80
N ASP A 146 3.32 2.98 -0.70
CA ASP A 146 4.15 3.28 0.46
C ASP A 146 5.65 3.15 0.16
N PHE A 147 6.47 3.53 1.15
CA PHE A 147 7.93 3.37 1.14
C PHE A 147 8.34 1.90 1.37
N GLU A 148 7.79 1.00 0.55
CA GLU A 148 8.02 -0.43 0.64
C GLU A 148 8.83 -0.94 -0.55
N GLN A 149 10.11 -1.23 -0.30
CA GLN A 149 11.04 -1.62 -1.36
C GLN A 149 10.61 -2.88 -2.11
N ALA A 150 10.07 -3.89 -1.42
CA ALA A 150 9.65 -5.13 -2.05
C ALA A 150 8.55 -4.88 -3.10
N ALA A 151 7.51 -4.13 -2.73
CA ALA A 151 6.44 -3.75 -3.65
C ALA A 151 6.94 -2.86 -4.81
N ILE A 152 7.82 -1.88 -4.52
CA ILE A 152 8.39 -0.99 -5.55
C ILE A 152 9.24 -1.78 -6.56
N LYS A 153 10.11 -2.66 -6.08
CA LYS A 153 10.98 -3.47 -6.95
C LYS A 153 10.16 -4.45 -7.80
N ALA A 154 9.22 -5.15 -7.18
CA ALA A 154 8.30 -6.04 -7.89
C ALA A 154 7.48 -5.29 -8.95
N SER A 155 6.97 -4.09 -8.64
CA SER A 155 6.25 -3.26 -9.61
C SER A 155 7.11 -2.90 -10.81
N LYS A 156 8.38 -2.54 -10.61
CA LYS A 156 9.31 -2.22 -11.71
C LYS A 156 9.69 -3.44 -12.54
N ALA A 157 9.79 -4.61 -11.90
CA ALA A 157 10.09 -5.86 -12.58
C ALA A 157 8.96 -6.24 -13.54
N GLU A 158 7.70 -6.13 -13.09
CA GLU A 158 6.53 -6.55 -13.86
C GLU A 158 5.97 -5.45 -14.77
N PHE A 159 6.23 -4.18 -14.46
CA PHE A 159 5.83 -3.04 -15.29
C PHE A 159 7.05 -2.15 -15.66
N PRO A 160 7.85 -2.52 -16.67
CA PRO A 160 9.13 -1.85 -16.95
C PRO A 160 9.03 -0.35 -17.26
N ASN A 161 7.89 0.11 -17.78
CA ASN A 161 7.64 1.50 -18.13
C ASN A 161 7.00 2.33 -17.00
N VAL A 162 6.79 1.74 -15.83
CA VAL A 162 6.09 2.40 -14.74
C VAL A 162 6.95 3.46 -14.06
N LYS A 163 6.32 4.57 -13.70
CA LYS A 163 6.86 5.54 -12.76
C LYS A 163 6.28 5.28 -11.37
N ASN A 164 7.02 4.55 -10.54
CA ASN A 164 6.67 4.44 -9.12
C ASN A 164 6.83 5.80 -8.43
N LYS A 165 5.86 6.13 -7.59
CA LYS A 165 5.89 7.27 -6.69
C LYS A 165 5.54 6.84 -5.28
N ALA A 166 6.21 7.43 -4.31
CA ALA A 166 5.90 7.23 -2.90
C ALA A 166 4.96 8.33 -2.40
N CYS A 167 4.03 7.95 -1.53
CA CYS A 167 3.04 8.86 -0.98
C CYS A 167 3.67 9.95 -0.09
N PHE A 168 3.35 11.23 -0.32
CA PHE A 168 3.86 12.35 0.50
C PHE A 168 3.43 12.27 1.97
N PHE A 169 2.24 11.73 2.22
CA PHE A 169 1.78 11.47 3.59
C PHE A 169 2.72 10.49 4.30
N HIS A 170 3.17 9.43 3.61
CA HIS A 170 4.09 8.45 4.18
C HIS A 170 5.53 8.95 4.36
N LEU A 171 5.97 9.89 3.53
CA LEU A 171 7.23 10.61 3.75
C LEU A 171 7.16 11.44 5.05
N SER A 172 6.05 12.16 5.21
CA SER A 172 5.77 12.99 6.39
C SER A 172 5.66 12.13 7.66
N GLN A 173 4.95 10.99 7.58
CA GLN A 173 4.83 10.03 8.69
C GLN A 173 6.18 9.42 9.07
N SER A 174 7.01 9.02 8.10
CA SER A 174 8.34 8.48 8.39
C SER A 174 9.25 9.53 9.04
N THR A 175 9.17 10.77 8.58
CA THR A 175 9.91 11.90 9.19
C THR A 175 9.42 12.16 10.62
N TRP A 176 8.11 12.13 10.86
CA TRP A 176 7.55 12.25 12.20
C TRP A 176 8.02 11.14 13.15
N ARG A 177 8.00 9.88 12.70
CA ARG A 177 8.53 8.75 13.48
C ARG A 177 10.01 8.94 13.82
N LYS A 178 10.79 9.48 12.88
CA LYS A 178 12.21 9.81 13.14
C LYS A 178 12.35 10.87 14.23
N ILE A 179 11.59 11.97 14.15
CA ILE A 179 11.53 13.02 15.19
C ILE A 179 11.18 12.43 16.55
N GLN A 180 10.20 11.52 16.60
CA GLN A 180 9.81 10.82 17.82
C GLN A 180 10.97 9.98 18.39
N SER A 181 11.62 9.16 17.56
CA SER A 181 12.73 8.31 17.99
C SER A 181 13.97 9.10 18.42
N SER A 182 14.17 10.31 17.89
CA SER A 182 15.25 11.22 18.25
C SER A 182 14.95 12.04 19.51
N GLY A 183 13.79 11.87 20.16
CA GLY A 183 13.41 12.62 21.36
C GLY A 183 13.04 14.08 21.10
N LEU A 184 12.80 14.46 19.85
CA LEU A 184 12.62 15.86 19.42
C LEU A 184 11.15 16.30 19.41
N VAL A 185 10.23 15.49 19.95
CA VAL A 185 8.77 15.78 19.97
C VAL A 185 8.47 17.11 20.66
N ASN A 186 9.04 17.32 21.85
CA ASN A 186 8.80 18.55 22.61
C ASN A 186 9.35 19.76 21.86
N LEU A 187 10.59 19.68 21.35
CA LEU A 187 11.21 20.77 20.60
C LEU A 187 10.41 21.12 19.34
N TYR A 188 9.95 20.12 18.59
CA TYR A 188 9.10 20.33 17.42
C TYR A 188 7.77 21.01 17.74
N GLY A 189 7.19 20.71 18.93
CA GLY A 189 5.92 21.28 19.37
C GLY A 189 6.03 22.67 20.00
N THR A 190 7.18 23.03 20.57
CA THR A 190 7.35 24.29 21.31
C THR A 190 8.23 25.33 20.62
N ASN A 191 9.05 24.93 19.64
CA ASN A 191 9.90 25.83 18.88
C ASN A 191 9.42 25.94 17.42
N GLU A 192 8.83 27.09 17.08
CA GLU A 192 8.26 27.34 15.75
C GLU A 192 9.32 27.32 14.64
N GLU A 193 10.51 27.86 14.89
CA GLU A 193 11.60 27.91 13.92
C GLU A 193 12.10 26.51 13.57
N PHE A 194 12.33 25.66 14.59
CA PHE A 194 12.69 24.26 14.40
C PHE A 194 11.62 23.51 13.59
N SER A 195 10.35 23.69 13.99
CA SER A 195 9.19 23.09 13.32
C SER A 195 9.11 23.53 11.85
N LEU A 196 9.37 24.81 11.57
CA LEU A 196 9.39 25.37 10.22
C LEU A 196 10.52 24.76 9.37
N LYS A 197 11.73 24.60 9.92
CA LYS A 197 12.86 23.97 9.20
C LYS A 197 12.54 22.54 8.78
N ILE A 198 11.95 21.75 9.67
CA ILE A 198 11.49 20.39 9.33
C ILE A 198 10.44 20.42 8.22
N ARG A 199 9.48 21.35 8.28
CA ARG A 199 8.48 21.53 7.21
C ARG A 199 9.11 21.95 5.89
N GLN A 200 10.14 22.80 5.91
CA GLN A 200 10.89 23.19 4.71
C GLN A 200 11.61 21.99 4.08
N MET A 201 12.18 21.10 4.89
CA MET A 201 12.78 19.86 4.37
C MET A 201 11.73 18.95 3.72
N LEU A 202 10.53 18.80 4.31
CA LEU A 202 9.43 18.09 3.65
C LEU A 202 8.94 18.82 2.39
N ALA A 203 9.02 20.15 2.35
CA ALA A 203 8.62 20.95 1.20
C ALA A 203 9.49 20.72 -0.04
N LEU A 204 10.67 20.11 0.11
CA LEU A 204 11.49 19.65 -1.02
C LEU A 204 10.73 18.66 -1.92
N ALA A 205 9.67 18.02 -1.43
CA ALA A 205 8.86 17.12 -2.26
C ALA A 205 8.14 17.87 -3.40
N PHE A 206 7.98 19.19 -3.30
CA PHE A 206 7.24 20.02 -4.24
C PHE A 206 8.09 20.65 -5.35
N ILE A 207 9.39 20.36 -5.40
CA ILE A 207 10.27 20.81 -6.47
C ILE A 207 10.68 19.64 -7.39
N PRO A 208 11.15 19.92 -8.62
CA PRO A 208 11.64 18.89 -9.52
C PRO A 208 12.75 18.07 -8.87
N SER A 209 12.71 16.75 -9.08
CA SER A 209 13.55 15.78 -8.36
C SER A 209 15.06 16.01 -8.53
N GLU A 210 15.45 16.55 -9.67
CA GLU A 210 16.80 16.92 -10.07
C GLU A 210 17.36 18.11 -9.27
N ASN A 211 16.48 18.98 -8.76
CA ASN A 211 16.87 20.16 -7.99
C ASN A 211 16.94 19.88 -6.48
N ILE A 212 16.36 18.76 -6.03
CA ILE A 212 16.29 18.40 -4.61
C ILE A 212 17.66 18.27 -3.95
N PRO A 213 18.68 17.62 -4.54
CA PRO A 213 19.98 17.49 -3.90
C PRO A 213 20.64 18.84 -3.58
N ALA A 214 20.66 19.77 -4.56
CA ALA A 214 21.23 21.09 -4.38
C ALA A 214 20.44 21.94 -3.36
N ALA A 215 19.11 21.95 -3.47
CA ALA A 215 18.24 22.67 -2.53
C ALA A 215 18.34 22.11 -1.11
N PHE A 216 18.52 20.79 -0.96
CA PHE A 216 18.74 20.17 0.34
C PHE A 216 20.07 20.60 0.95
N ASP A 217 21.15 20.68 0.18
CA ASP A 217 22.47 21.09 0.69
C ASP A 217 22.46 22.55 1.17
N GLU A 218 21.80 23.45 0.44
CA GLU A 218 21.57 24.83 0.87
C GLU A 218 20.75 24.90 2.16
N LEU A 219 19.66 24.12 2.23
CA LEU A 219 18.81 24.09 3.42
C LEU A 219 19.53 23.48 4.62
N LYS A 220 20.31 22.42 4.42
CA LYS A 220 21.08 21.71 5.46
C LYS A 220 21.99 22.66 6.24
N ALA A 221 22.62 23.61 5.57
CA ALA A 221 23.50 24.60 6.21
C ALA A 221 22.77 25.52 7.22
N THR A 222 21.43 25.57 7.16
CA THR A 222 20.60 26.42 8.02
C THR A 222 19.92 25.66 9.17
N PHE A 223 20.12 24.35 9.27
CA PHE A 223 19.51 23.56 10.33
C PHE A 223 20.22 23.75 11.68
N PRO A 224 19.48 23.81 12.79
CA PRO A 224 20.09 23.87 14.12
C PRO A 224 20.77 22.52 14.45
N PRO A 225 21.85 22.51 15.26
CA PRO A 225 22.60 21.30 15.60
C PRO A 225 21.74 20.17 16.20
N GLU A 226 20.67 20.53 16.92
CA GLU A 226 19.71 19.59 17.52
C GLU A 226 18.99 18.73 16.47
N ALA A 227 18.91 19.20 15.21
CA ALA A 227 18.25 18.49 14.11
C ALA A 227 19.19 17.51 13.38
N GLU A 228 20.50 17.49 13.68
CA GLU A 228 21.53 16.77 12.92
C GLU A 228 21.14 15.30 12.67
N GLU A 229 20.62 14.61 13.69
CA GLU A 229 20.24 13.20 13.57
C GLU A 229 19.10 12.98 12.56
N VAL A 230 18.12 13.89 12.52
CA VAL A 230 16.98 13.82 11.59
C VAL A 230 17.41 14.21 10.19
N VAL A 231 18.20 15.27 10.06
CA VAL A 231 18.69 15.78 8.78
C VAL A 231 19.64 14.78 8.11
N GLN A 232 20.58 14.20 8.87
CA GLN A 232 21.49 13.18 8.37
C GLN A 232 20.73 11.91 7.98
N TRP A 233 19.74 11.50 8.77
CA TRP A 233 18.85 10.40 8.39
C TRP A 233 18.10 10.69 7.08
N PHE A 234 17.60 11.91 6.90
CA PHE A 234 16.89 12.29 5.68
C PHE A 234 17.85 12.27 4.48
N GLU A 235 19.04 12.84 4.63
CA GLU A 235 20.09 12.83 3.61
C GLU A 235 20.46 11.42 3.15
N ASP A 236 20.73 10.53 4.12
CA ASP A 236 21.19 9.17 3.90
C ASP A 236 20.15 8.27 3.23
N ASN A 237 18.86 8.51 3.46
CA ASN A 237 17.80 7.63 2.99
C ASN A 237 17.00 8.20 1.81
N TYR A 238 16.95 9.53 1.65
CA TYR A 238 16.05 10.18 0.70
C TYR A 238 16.72 11.11 -0.31
N VAL A 239 17.95 11.58 -0.05
CA VAL A 239 18.60 12.59 -0.90
C VAL A 239 19.88 12.07 -1.56
N HIS A 240 20.96 11.92 -0.78
CA HIS A 240 22.31 11.65 -1.30
C HIS A 240 22.76 10.20 -1.08
N GLY A 241 22.16 9.50 -0.13
CA GLY A 241 22.63 8.17 0.25
C GLY A 241 23.79 8.20 1.25
N ARG A 242 24.06 7.03 1.84
CA ARG A 242 25.06 6.88 2.91
C ARG A 242 26.48 6.99 2.38
N ILE A 243 27.35 7.65 3.13
CA ILE A 243 28.78 7.71 2.82
C ILE A 243 29.40 6.32 3.02
N ARG A 244 29.99 5.76 1.94
CA ARG A 244 30.71 4.49 1.97
C ARG A 244 32.20 4.67 2.20
N ARG A 245 32.81 5.69 1.58
CA ARG A 245 34.24 5.94 1.69
C ARG A 245 34.53 7.42 1.50
N ARG A 246 35.44 7.96 2.31
CA ARG A 246 36.04 9.28 2.10
C ARG A 246 37.49 9.08 1.65
N ASN A 247 37.82 9.59 0.47
CA ASN A 247 39.19 9.58 -0.02
C ASN A 247 39.96 10.70 0.66
N GLN A 248 40.87 10.34 1.56
CA GLN A 248 41.65 11.30 2.34
C GLN A 248 42.62 12.15 1.50
N ARG A 249 42.95 11.72 0.27
CA ARG A 249 43.94 12.41 -0.58
C ARG A 249 43.36 13.56 -1.41
N ASN A 250 42.10 13.46 -1.83
CA ASN A 250 41.46 14.46 -2.68
C ASN A 250 40.10 14.95 -2.16
N GLY A 251 39.68 14.48 -0.98
CA GLY A 251 38.41 14.86 -0.37
C GLY A 251 37.17 14.20 -1.00
N ASN A 252 37.32 13.39 -2.05
CA ASN A 252 36.15 12.78 -2.73
C ASN A 252 35.37 11.86 -1.79
N ILE A 253 34.06 12.04 -1.78
CA ILE A 253 33.11 11.23 -1.00
C ILE A 253 32.41 10.27 -1.96
N ILE A 254 32.48 8.97 -1.67
CA ILE A 254 31.73 7.93 -2.38
C ILE A 254 30.51 7.59 -1.53
N ARG A 255 29.32 7.69 -2.11
CA ARG A 255 28.04 7.37 -1.48
C ARG A 255 27.40 6.14 -2.11
N THR A 256 26.52 5.48 -1.36
CA THR A 256 25.52 4.56 -1.95
C THR A 256 24.40 5.37 -2.57
N ASP A 257 23.57 4.73 -3.39
CA ASP A 257 22.27 5.32 -3.73
C ASP A 257 21.42 5.46 -2.45
N PRO A 258 20.59 6.52 -2.34
CA PRO A 258 19.60 6.63 -1.29
C PRO A 258 18.59 5.48 -1.40
N LEU A 259 18.08 5.03 -0.26
CA LEU A 259 17.08 3.97 -0.19
C LEU A 259 15.82 4.30 -1.00
N PHE A 260 15.44 5.58 -0.97
CA PHE A 260 14.27 6.14 -1.63
C PHE A 260 14.66 7.43 -2.34
N PRO A 261 15.12 7.38 -3.60
CA PRO A 261 15.68 8.55 -4.29
C PRO A 261 14.65 9.67 -4.51
N PRO A 262 15.08 10.93 -4.69
CA PRO A 262 14.21 12.08 -4.92
C PRO A 262 13.14 11.88 -6.00
N LYS A 263 13.48 11.17 -7.09
CA LYS A 263 12.55 10.83 -8.18
C LYS A 263 11.33 10.04 -7.72
N LEU A 264 11.46 9.25 -6.65
CA LEU A 264 10.40 8.43 -6.07
C LEU A 264 9.43 9.27 -5.24
N TRP A 265 9.92 10.21 -4.41
CA TRP A 265 9.07 10.91 -3.43
C TRP A 265 8.75 12.37 -3.79
N SER A 266 9.40 12.93 -4.82
CA SER A 266 8.98 14.21 -5.40
C SER A 266 7.59 14.07 -6.05
N VAL A 267 6.71 14.97 -5.66
CA VAL A 267 5.33 15.07 -6.14
C VAL A 267 5.16 16.17 -7.20
N SER A 268 6.22 16.91 -7.54
CA SER A 268 6.19 17.97 -8.57
C SER A 268 5.51 17.49 -9.85
N GLU A 269 6.01 16.40 -10.40
CA GLU A 269 5.51 15.80 -11.64
C GLU A 269 4.06 15.26 -11.51
N LEU A 270 3.66 14.83 -10.31
CA LEU A 270 2.28 14.36 -10.10
C LEU A 270 1.29 15.52 -10.17
N MET A 271 1.67 16.69 -9.65
CA MET A 271 0.85 17.89 -9.70
C MET A 271 0.63 18.35 -11.15
N ASP A 272 1.67 18.31 -11.98
CA ASP A 272 1.59 18.68 -13.40
C ASP A 272 0.63 17.78 -14.20
N HIS A 273 0.43 16.54 -13.75
CA HIS A 273 -0.43 15.55 -14.38
C HIS A 273 -1.78 15.35 -13.68
N GLY A 274 -2.11 16.17 -12.67
CA GLY A 274 -3.37 16.05 -11.91
C GLY A 274 -3.48 14.74 -11.10
N ILE A 275 -2.37 14.07 -10.82
CA ILE A 275 -2.33 12.85 -10.04
C ILE A 275 -2.28 13.20 -8.54
N PRO A 276 -3.06 12.53 -7.68
CA PRO A 276 -3.01 12.75 -6.24
C PRO A 276 -1.58 12.59 -5.68
N ARG A 277 -1.16 13.51 -4.81
CA ARG A 277 0.12 13.45 -4.07
C ARG A 277 0.07 12.61 -2.79
N THR A 278 -1.14 12.28 -2.33
CA THR A 278 -1.38 11.44 -1.15
C THR A 278 -2.36 10.33 -1.47
N GLN A 279 -2.32 9.26 -0.68
CA GLN A 279 -3.27 8.15 -0.73
C GLN A 279 -4.41 8.29 0.29
N ASN A 280 -4.80 9.53 0.63
CA ASN A 280 -5.81 9.78 1.67
C ASN A 280 -7.13 9.03 1.46
N ILE A 281 -7.50 8.77 0.20
CA ILE A 281 -8.69 8.00 -0.16
C ILE A 281 -8.53 6.53 0.24
N VAL A 282 -7.36 5.95 0.01
CA VAL A 282 -7.04 4.57 0.41
C VAL A 282 -6.95 4.46 1.93
N GLU A 283 -6.36 5.44 2.62
CA GLU A 283 -6.37 5.50 4.08
C GLU A 283 -7.79 5.60 4.67
N ALA A 284 -8.65 6.41 4.03
CA ALA A 284 -10.05 6.50 4.42
C ALA A 284 -10.78 5.17 4.19
N TRP A 285 -10.46 4.47 3.10
CA TRP A 285 -10.93 3.13 2.85
C TRP A 285 -10.44 2.14 3.93
N HIS A 286 -9.15 2.13 4.29
CA HIS A 286 -8.59 1.29 5.35
C HIS A 286 -9.24 1.52 6.71
N ARG A 287 -9.52 2.77 7.07
CA ARG A 287 -10.26 3.11 8.28
C ARG A 287 -11.68 2.54 8.24
N ARG A 288 -12.40 2.76 7.14
CA ARG A 288 -13.76 2.21 6.95
C ARG A 288 -13.77 0.69 7.01
N TRP A 289 -12.82 0.05 6.33
CA TRP A 289 -12.64 -1.40 6.33
C TRP A 289 -12.47 -1.92 7.76
N SER A 290 -11.57 -1.31 8.54
CA SER A 290 -11.36 -1.67 9.94
C SER A 290 -12.64 -1.52 10.77
N THR A 291 -13.42 -0.46 10.56
CA THR A 291 -14.72 -0.28 11.23
C THR A 291 -15.75 -1.35 10.84
N LEU A 292 -15.81 -1.71 9.55
CA LEU A 292 -16.77 -2.71 9.05
C LEU A 292 -16.46 -4.11 9.56
N VAL A 293 -15.20 -4.53 9.50
CA VAL A 293 -14.77 -5.83 10.05
C VAL A 293 -14.91 -5.84 11.57
N GLY A 294 -14.59 -4.70 12.23
CA GLY A 294 -14.89 -4.43 13.63
C GLY A 294 -14.09 -5.27 14.64
N LYS A 295 -13.18 -6.14 14.19
CA LYS A 295 -12.37 -7.01 15.04
C LYS A 295 -10.95 -7.16 14.49
N PRO A 296 -9.94 -7.23 15.38
CA PRO A 296 -8.59 -7.58 14.97
C PRO A 296 -8.52 -9.05 14.59
N HIS A 297 -7.65 -9.37 13.62
CA HIS A 297 -7.27 -10.73 13.25
C HIS A 297 -8.45 -11.69 13.05
N VAL A 298 -9.39 -11.33 12.17
CA VAL A 298 -10.54 -12.22 11.89
C VAL A 298 -10.10 -13.50 11.19
N GLY A 299 -10.89 -14.57 11.29
CA GLY A 299 -10.59 -15.82 10.57
C GLY A 299 -10.65 -15.63 9.05
N VAL A 300 -9.91 -16.45 8.30
CA VAL A 300 -9.78 -16.32 6.84
C VAL A 300 -11.13 -16.34 6.14
N TYR A 301 -12.04 -17.24 6.50
CA TYR A 301 -13.35 -17.30 5.85
C TYR A 301 -14.17 -16.04 6.12
N THR A 302 -14.09 -15.51 7.33
CA THR A 302 -14.76 -14.25 7.69
C THR A 302 -14.15 -13.07 6.94
N MET A 303 -12.83 -13.04 6.76
CA MET A 303 -12.16 -12.03 5.94
C MET A 303 -12.68 -12.05 4.50
N ILE A 304 -12.83 -13.24 3.90
CA ILE A 304 -13.33 -13.39 2.53
C ILE A 304 -14.82 -12.99 2.43
N GLU A 305 -15.65 -13.35 3.41
CA GLU A 305 -17.05 -12.89 3.48
C GLU A 305 -17.16 -11.35 3.51
N GLU A 306 -16.28 -10.67 4.24
CA GLU A 306 -16.24 -9.20 4.25
C GLU A 306 -15.74 -8.63 2.91
N LEU A 307 -14.79 -9.30 2.23
CA LEU A 307 -14.35 -8.91 0.89
C LEU A 307 -15.47 -9.09 -0.14
N GLN A 308 -16.29 -10.13 -0.04
CA GLN A 308 -17.46 -10.33 -0.90
C GLN A 308 -18.50 -9.20 -0.74
N LYS A 309 -18.77 -8.78 0.50
CA LYS A 309 -19.67 -7.64 0.78
C LYS A 309 -19.11 -6.33 0.27
N GLU A 310 -17.80 -6.14 0.41
CA GLU A 310 -17.11 -4.97 -0.10
C GLU A 310 -17.12 -4.93 -1.63
N GLN A 311 -16.89 -6.06 -2.30
CA GLN A 311 -17.00 -6.12 -3.77
C GLN A 311 -18.42 -5.79 -4.23
N GLN A 312 -19.45 -6.34 -3.59
CA GLN A 312 -20.84 -5.99 -3.90
C GLN A 312 -21.10 -4.48 -3.76
N ARG A 313 -20.51 -3.85 -2.74
CA ARG A 313 -20.61 -2.40 -2.55
C ARG A 313 -19.88 -1.64 -3.66
N VAL A 314 -18.68 -2.06 -4.05
CA VAL A 314 -17.93 -1.47 -5.17
C VAL A 314 -18.77 -1.53 -6.45
N ASP A 315 -19.41 -2.67 -6.73
CA ASP A 315 -20.27 -2.83 -7.91
C ASP A 315 -21.49 -1.88 -7.90
N LEU A 316 -22.01 -1.53 -6.72
CA LEU A 316 -23.10 -0.55 -6.56
C LEU A 316 -22.64 0.91 -6.65
N GLU A 317 -21.35 1.17 -6.49
CA GLU A 317 -20.77 2.51 -6.51
C GLU A 317 -20.23 2.93 -7.90
N ILE A 318 -20.13 1.96 -8.82
CA ILE A 318 -19.70 2.10 -10.21
C ILE A 318 -20.86 2.55 -11.10
#